data_AF-A0A8H4BNN9-F1
#
_entry.id   AF-A0A8H4BNN9-F1
#
_cell.length_a   1.000
_cell.length_b   1.000
_cell.length_c   1.000
_cell.angle_alpha   90.00
_cell.angle_beta   90.00
_cell.angle_gamma   90.00
#
_symmetry.space_group_name_H-M   'P 1'
#
loop_
_entity.id
_entity.type
_entity.pdbx_description
1 polymer ?
#
loop_
_entity_poly.entity_id
_entity_poly.type
_entity_poly.pdbx_seq_one_letter_code
_entity_poly.pdbx_strand_id
1 'polypeptide(L)'
;MLLESTADATIENNFWSQDKLALNILLGRLEASNQSTIAIQNYFAKRAQIEEVYGKQLLELAEASHHIEECFSTILTSSEMSARAHVDLSQNIRNMLELPLKSYLTDQESIKMFVTYEHNEMQQATGSYLRRRLHYDTDDEPNEGSAEYAIITDRLY
;
A
#
# COMPACT_ATOMS: atom_id res chain seq x y z
N MET A 1 -19.16 32.41 15.57
CA MET A 1 -18.97 32.44 14.10
C MET A 1 -17.66 31.71 13.85
N LEU A 2 -17.73 30.39 13.66
CA LEU A 2 -16.56 29.59 13.33
C LEU A 2 -16.27 29.86 11.85
N LEU A 3 -15.10 30.44 11.56
CA LEU A 3 -14.57 30.50 10.21
C LEU A 3 -14.27 29.05 9.79
N GLU A 4 -15.22 28.42 9.10
CA GLU A 4 -14.91 27.25 8.30
C GLU A 4 -13.87 27.68 7.26
N SER A 5 -12.61 27.29 7.50
CA SER A 5 -11.55 27.41 6.52
C SER A 5 -11.92 26.51 5.35
N THR A 6 -12.50 27.09 4.31
CA THR A 6 -12.81 26.44 3.02
C THR A 6 -11.56 26.21 2.17
N ALA A 7 -10.40 26.00 2.81
CA ALA A 7 -9.22 25.54 2.10
C ALA A 7 -9.46 24.07 1.79
N ASP A 8 -9.64 23.75 0.51
CA ASP A 8 -9.87 22.40 0.04
C ASP A 8 -8.74 21.49 0.57
N ALA A 9 -9.07 20.53 1.43
CA ALA A 9 -8.12 19.65 2.12
C ALA A 9 -7.72 18.43 1.28
N THR A 10 -8.09 18.40 0.00
CA THR A 10 -7.75 17.33 -0.93
C THR A 10 -6.24 17.25 -1.17
N ILE A 11 -5.74 16.02 -1.38
CA ILE A 11 -4.31 15.78 -1.67
C ILE A 11 -3.88 16.56 -2.92
N GLU A 12 -4.76 16.60 -3.91
CA GLU A 12 -4.58 17.26 -5.21
C GLU A 12 -4.33 18.76 -5.11
N ASN A 13 -4.65 19.43 -4.01
CA ASN A 13 -4.48 20.87 -3.85
C ASN A 13 -3.41 21.25 -2.80
N ASN A 14 -2.88 20.29 -2.04
CA ASN A 14 -2.02 20.57 -0.88
C ASN A 14 -0.61 19.96 -0.96
N PHE A 15 -0.34 19.08 -1.94
CA PHE A 15 0.92 18.32 -2.01
C PHE A 15 1.82 18.74 -3.20
N TRP A 16 1.86 20.04 -3.52
CA TRP A 16 2.73 20.61 -4.55
C TRP A 16 3.91 21.37 -3.93
N SER A 17 4.92 20.66 -3.43
CA SER A 17 6.15 21.29 -2.92
C SER A 17 7.26 21.32 -3.98
N GLN A 18 7.99 22.43 -4.10
CA GLN A 18 9.15 22.52 -5.00
C GLN A 18 10.27 21.53 -4.64
N ASP A 19 10.41 21.19 -3.35
CA ASP A 19 11.52 20.37 -2.84
C ASP A 19 11.27 18.86 -2.89
N LYS A 20 10.27 18.38 -3.67
CA LYS A 20 9.89 16.95 -3.76
C LYS A 20 9.45 16.32 -2.42
N LEU A 21 9.40 17.12 -1.35
CA LEU A 21 9.05 16.70 0.00
C LEU A 21 7.64 16.11 0.07
N ALA A 22 6.69 16.72 -0.64
CA ALA A 22 5.29 16.33 -0.62
C ALA A 22 5.08 14.89 -1.14
N LEU A 23 5.72 14.52 -2.25
CA LEU A 23 5.62 13.15 -2.78
C LEU A 23 6.26 12.14 -1.83
N ASN A 24 7.42 12.46 -1.26
CA ASN A 24 8.08 11.60 -0.27
C ASN A 24 7.23 11.39 0.98
N ILE A 25 6.50 12.42 1.43
CA ILE A 25 5.54 12.30 2.54
C ILE A 25 4.43 11.32 2.17
N LEU A 26 3.83 11.45 0.97
CA LEU A 26 2.76 10.57 0.52
C LEU A 26 3.24 9.11 0.38
N LEU A 27 4.41 8.89 -0.22
CA LEU A 27 5.02 7.56 -0.34
C LEU A 27 5.37 6.97 1.03
N GLY A 28 5.90 7.77 1.96
CA GLY A 28 6.16 7.33 3.32
C GLY A 28 4.88 6.96 4.09
N ARG A 29 3.79 7.70 3.86
CA ARG A 29 2.46 7.37 4.43
C ARG A 29 1.89 6.09 3.83
N LEU A 30 2.01 5.91 2.52
CA LEU A 30 1.62 4.67 1.84
C LEU A 30 2.39 3.47 2.41
N GLU A 31 3.71 3.61 2.60
CA GLU A 31 4.54 2.56 3.16
C GLU A 31 4.12 2.19 4.59
N ALA A 32 3.89 3.19 5.46
CA ALA A 32 3.41 2.95 6.82
C ALA A 32 2.02 2.25 6.85
N SER A 33 1.13 2.62 5.91
CA SER A 33 -0.15 1.95 5.73
C SER A 33 0.02 0.49 5.30
N ASN A 34 0.89 0.24 4.32
CA ASN A 34 1.19 -1.11 3.85
C ASN A 34 1.79 -1.99 4.96
N GLN A 35 2.67 -1.44 5.81
CA GLN A 35 3.19 -2.17 6.97
C GLN A 35 2.09 -2.58 7.95
N SER A 36 1.13 -1.69 8.20
CA SER A 36 -0.03 -1.99 9.03
C SER A 36 -0.89 -3.10 8.41
N THR A 37 -1.11 -3.04 7.10
CA THR A 37 -1.85 -4.05 6.34
C THR A 37 -1.13 -5.41 6.35
N ILE A 38 0.19 -5.44 6.21
CA ILE A 38 1.01 -6.66 6.33
C ILE A 38 0.85 -7.28 7.72
N ALA A 39 0.87 -6.47 8.78
CA ALA A 39 0.66 -6.96 10.14
C ALA A 39 -0.72 -7.64 10.30
N ILE A 40 -1.78 -7.02 9.76
CA ILE A 40 -3.15 -7.56 9.78
C ILE A 40 -3.23 -8.85 8.94
N GLN A 41 -2.64 -8.88 7.76
CA GLN A 41 -2.60 -10.07 6.90
C GLN A 41 -1.89 -11.24 7.60
N ASN A 42 -0.74 -10.99 8.23
CA ASN A 42 -0.01 -11.99 9.02
C ASN A 42 -0.82 -12.49 10.22
N TYR A 43 -1.57 -11.60 10.89
CA TYR A 43 -2.46 -11.97 11.97
C TYR A 43 -3.54 -12.95 11.49
N PHE A 44 -4.22 -12.66 10.37
CA PHE A 44 -5.23 -13.56 9.82
C PHE A 44 -4.64 -14.88 9.33
N ALA A 45 -3.45 -14.88 8.74
CA ALA A 45 -2.75 -16.11 8.36
C ALA A 45 -2.49 -17.02 9.58
N LYS A 46 -2.02 -16.43 10.69
CA LYS A 46 -1.84 -17.16 11.96
C LYS A 46 -3.17 -17.63 12.53
N ARG A 47 -4.22 -16.79 12.51
CA ARG A 47 -5.54 -17.19 13.02
C ARG A 47 -6.11 -18.36 12.23
N ALA A 48 -6.07 -18.31 10.91
CA ALA A 48 -6.50 -19.42 10.06
C ALA A 48 -5.72 -20.71 10.37
N GLN A 49 -4.39 -20.62 10.52
CA GLN A 49 -3.58 -21.78 10.89
C GLN A 49 -4.00 -22.38 12.25
N ILE A 50 -4.26 -21.54 13.26
CA ILE A 50 -4.71 -21.99 14.58
C ILE A 50 -6.06 -22.72 14.47
N GLU A 51 -7.03 -22.12 13.78
CA GLU A 51 -8.36 -22.72 13.57
C GLU A 51 -8.28 -24.04 12.82
N GLU A 52 -7.41 -24.13 11.80
CA GLU A 52 -7.22 -25.37 11.02
C GLU A 52 -6.66 -26.50 11.90
N VAL A 53 -5.62 -26.21 12.69
CA VAL A 53 -5.00 -27.20 13.58
C VAL A 53 -6.00 -27.62 14.66
N TYR A 54 -6.70 -26.67 15.26
CA TYR A 54 -7.70 -26.96 16.30
C TYR A 54 -8.84 -27.83 15.77
N GLY A 55 -9.40 -27.49 14.61
CA GLY A 55 -10.44 -28.28 13.96
C GLY A 55 -9.98 -29.70 13.61
N LYS A 56 -8.76 -29.87 13.11
CA LYS A 56 -8.19 -31.20 12.82
C LYS A 56 -7.98 -32.04 14.08
N GLN A 57 -7.46 -31.45 15.14
CA GLN A 57 -7.28 -32.13 16.42
C GLN A 57 -8.62 -32.56 17.04
N LEU A 58 -9.66 -31.75 16.90
CA LEU A 58 -11.01 -32.11 17.34
C LEU A 58 -11.62 -33.23 16.50
N LEU A 59 -11.36 -33.27 15.19
CA LEU A 59 -11.79 -34.37 14.31
C LEU A 59 -11.13 -35.68 14.73
N GLU A 60 -9.80 -35.68 14.90
CA GLU A 60 -9.04 -36.84 15.39
C GLU A 60 -9.57 -37.34 16.74
N LEU A 61 -9.92 -36.43 17.65
CA LEU A 61 -10.50 -36.77 18.95
C LEU A 61 -11.90 -37.40 18.83
N ALA A 62 -12.75 -36.84 17.95
CA ALA A 62 -14.09 -37.37 17.72
C ALA A 62 -14.04 -38.77 17.11
N GLU A 63 -13.12 -39.01 16.17
CA GLU A 63 -12.87 -40.34 15.58
C GLU A 63 -12.29 -41.33 16.60
N ALA A 64 -11.32 -40.93 17.44
CA ALA A 64 -10.76 -41.82 18.45
C ALA A 64 -11.80 -42.29 19.51
N SER A 65 -12.94 -41.60 19.61
CA SER A 65 -13.95 -41.81 20.65
C SER A 65 -15.08 -42.78 20.24
N HIS A 66 -14.88 -43.62 19.23
CA HIS A 66 -15.86 -44.59 18.69
C HIS A 66 -16.40 -45.64 19.70
N HIS A 67 -15.84 -45.76 20.90
CA HIS A 67 -16.29 -46.68 21.94
C HIS A 67 -17.24 -46.07 22.98
N ILE A 68 -17.67 -44.82 22.77
CA ILE A 68 -18.70 -44.18 23.60
C ILE A 68 -20.05 -44.88 23.36
N GLU A 69 -20.76 -45.22 24.45
CA GLU A 69 -22.08 -45.85 24.39
C GLU A 69 -23.08 -45.05 23.53
N GLU A 70 -24.01 -45.74 22.87
CA GLU A 70 -24.98 -45.17 21.93
C GLU A 70 -25.78 -44.00 22.53
N CYS A 71 -26.06 -44.04 23.84
CA CYS A 71 -26.73 -42.97 24.60
C CYS A 71 -25.99 -41.61 24.56
N PHE A 72 -24.69 -41.61 24.24
CA PHE A 72 -23.86 -40.42 24.14
C PHE A 72 -23.43 -40.10 22.69
N SER A 73 -23.98 -40.80 21.70
CA SER A 73 -23.68 -40.59 20.27
C SER A 73 -23.87 -39.14 19.82
N THR A 74 -24.84 -38.41 20.37
CA THR A 74 -25.08 -36.99 20.07
C THR A 74 -23.87 -36.12 20.42
N ILE A 75 -23.10 -36.46 21.46
CA ILE A 75 -21.89 -35.74 21.85
C ILE A 75 -20.82 -35.87 20.78
N LEU A 76 -20.61 -37.09 20.26
CA LEU A 76 -19.67 -37.35 19.17
C LEU A 76 -20.04 -36.57 17.92
N THR A 77 -21.32 -36.65 17.50
CA THR A 77 -21.81 -35.93 16.32
C THR A 77 -21.66 -34.42 16.48
N SER A 78 -22.01 -33.87 17.66
CA SER A 78 -21.84 -32.45 17.95
C SER A 78 -20.36 -32.03 17.93
N SER A 79 -19.48 -32.87 18.47
CA SER A 79 -18.03 -32.64 18.46
C SER A 79 -17.49 -32.63 17.04
N GLU A 80 -17.87 -33.61 16.21
CA GLU A 80 -17.46 -33.69 14.81
C GLU A 80 -17.95 -32.47 14.00
N MET A 81 -19.22 -32.07 14.18
CA MET A 81 -19.76 -30.87 13.53
C MET A 81 -18.99 -29.61 13.94
N SER A 82 -18.68 -29.44 15.23
CA SER A 82 -17.89 -28.32 15.71
C SER A 82 -16.49 -28.33 15.11
N ALA A 83 -15.85 -29.50 15.05
CA ALA A 83 -14.53 -29.67 14.47
C ALA A 83 -14.49 -29.26 12.98
N ARG A 84 -15.47 -29.71 12.19
CA ARG A 84 -15.65 -29.30 10.79
C ARG A 84 -15.86 -27.80 10.66
N ALA A 85 -16.69 -27.21 11.53
CA ALA A 85 -16.92 -25.76 11.51
C ALA A 85 -15.64 -24.94 11.75
N HIS A 86 -14.72 -25.41 12.60
CA HIS A 86 -13.41 -24.75 12.80
C HIS A 86 -12.51 -24.88 11.55
N VAL A 87 -12.49 -26.04 10.89
CA VAL A 87 -11.77 -26.21 9.62
C VAL A 87 -12.35 -25.29 8.54
N ASP A 88 -13.67 -25.23 8.40
CA ASP A 88 -14.33 -24.35 7.44
C ASP A 88 -14.06 -22.87 7.74
N LEU A 89 -14.09 -22.48 9.02
CA LEU A 89 -13.73 -21.13 9.46
C LEU A 89 -12.30 -20.77 9.07
N SER A 90 -11.35 -21.70 9.20
CA SER A 90 -9.96 -21.48 8.78
C SER A 90 -9.86 -21.14 7.28
N GLN A 91 -10.60 -21.86 6.43
CA GLN A 91 -10.64 -21.62 4.99
C GLN A 91 -11.29 -20.27 4.69
N ASN A 92 -12.38 -19.95 5.38
CA ASN A 92 -13.08 -18.69 5.26
C ASN A 92 -12.20 -17.49 5.63
N ILE A 93 -11.41 -17.59 6.70
CA ILE A 93 -10.44 -16.55 7.08
C ILE A 93 -9.39 -16.37 5.98
N ARG A 94 -8.85 -17.46 5.41
CA ARG A 94 -7.88 -17.37 4.31
C ARG A 94 -8.47 -16.68 3.09
N ASN A 95 -9.64 -17.16 2.65
CA ASN A 95 -10.23 -16.76 1.38
C ASN A 95 -10.82 -15.34 1.42
N MET A 96 -11.41 -14.94 2.56
CA MET A 96 -12.10 -13.65 2.66
C MET A 96 -11.23 -12.54 3.28
N LEU A 97 -10.16 -12.88 4.01
CA LEU A 97 -9.35 -11.89 4.73
C LEU A 97 -7.89 -11.93 4.31
N GLU A 98 -7.22 -13.08 4.42
CA GLU A 98 -5.77 -13.17 4.14
C GLU A 98 -5.44 -12.89 2.67
N LEU A 99 -6.10 -13.60 1.74
CA LEU A 99 -5.81 -13.51 0.31
C LEU A 99 -6.17 -12.14 -0.29
N PRO A 100 -7.33 -11.52 0.04
CA PRO A 100 -7.63 -10.18 -0.44
C PRO A 100 -6.62 -9.13 0.03
N LEU A 101 -6.15 -9.21 1.28
CA LEU A 101 -5.11 -8.31 1.79
C LEU A 101 -3.77 -8.50 1.07
N LYS A 102 -3.42 -9.75 0.75
CA LYS A 102 -2.22 -10.06 -0.05
C LYS A 102 -2.32 -9.51 -1.47
N SER A 103 -3.48 -9.65 -2.11
CA SER A 103 -3.74 -9.07 -3.43
C SER A 103 -3.60 -7.55 -3.40
N TYR A 104 -4.27 -6.91 -2.44
CA TYR A 104 -4.20 -5.46 -2.25
C TYR A 104 -2.75 -4.97 -2.09
N LEU A 105 -1.94 -5.64 -1.26
CA LEU A 105 -0.52 -5.28 -1.07
C LEU A 105 0.30 -5.40 -2.36
N THR A 106 0.00 -6.39 -3.20
CA THR A 106 0.66 -6.58 -4.50
C THR A 106 0.31 -5.44 -5.46
N ASP A 107 -0.96 -5.02 -5.46
CA ASP A 107 -1.42 -3.88 -6.27
C ASP A 107 -0.78 -2.56 -5.78
N GLN A 108 -0.71 -2.35 -4.46
CA GLN A 108 -0.07 -1.17 -3.89
C GLN A 108 1.43 -1.08 -4.21
N GLU A 109 2.15 -2.21 -4.19
CA GLU A 109 3.56 -2.24 -4.57
C GLU A 109 3.75 -1.88 -6.05
N SER A 110 2.86 -2.38 -6.92
CA SER A 110 2.88 -2.05 -8.36
C SER A 110 2.65 -0.55 -8.58
N ILE A 111 1.70 0.06 -7.86
CA ILE A 111 1.44 1.50 -7.90
C ILE A 111 2.66 2.29 -7.40
N LYS A 112 3.25 1.89 -6.27
CA LYS A 112 4.46 2.54 -5.72
C LYS A 112 5.61 2.53 -6.74
N MET A 113 5.83 1.39 -7.38
CA MET A 113 6.86 1.24 -8.40
C MET A 113 6.61 2.14 -9.62
N PHE A 114 5.38 2.16 -10.13
CA PHE A 114 5.00 3.01 -11.24
C PHE A 114 5.21 4.50 -10.93
N VAL A 115 4.70 4.98 -9.79
CA VAL A 115 4.83 6.39 -9.38
C VAL A 115 6.29 6.78 -9.19
N THR A 116 7.09 5.90 -8.59
CA THR A 116 8.53 6.15 -8.37
C THR A 116 9.29 6.20 -9.70
N TYR A 117 8.95 5.33 -10.65
CA TYR A 117 9.52 5.33 -11.99
C TYR A 117 9.23 6.64 -12.73
N GLU A 118 7.95 7.03 -12.84
CA GLU A 118 7.53 8.26 -13.50
C GLU A 118 8.19 9.50 -12.89
N HIS A 119 8.32 9.51 -11.56
CA HIS A 119 9.01 10.59 -10.86
C HIS A 119 10.50 10.66 -11.24
N ASN A 120 11.19 9.53 -11.31
CA ASN A 120 12.60 9.49 -11.68
C ASN A 120 12.83 9.89 -13.15
N GLU A 121 11.95 9.48 -14.05
CA GLU A 121 12.00 9.88 -15.47
C GLU A 121 11.83 11.40 -15.63
N MET A 122 10.84 11.99 -14.96
CA MET A 122 10.67 13.45 -14.96
C MET A 122 11.90 14.17 -14.42
N GLN A 123 12.51 13.66 -13.35
CA GLN A 123 13.73 14.27 -12.80
C GLN A 123 14.90 14.23 -13.77
N GLN A 124 15.11 13.10 -14.45
CA GLN A 124 16.16 12.97 -15.45
C GLN A 124 15.93 13.92 -16.62
N ALA A 125 14.69 14.02 -17.11
CA ALA A 125 14.31 14.96 -18.14
C ALA A 125 14.63 16.40 -17.71
N THR A 126 14.14 16.86 -16.54
CA THR A 126 14.43 18.21 -16.02
C THR A 126 15.93 18.47 -15.87
N GLY A 127 16.69 17.52 -15.34
CA GLY A 127 18.14 17.64 -15.22
C GLY A 127 18.85 17.77 -16.57
N SER A 128 18.39 17.03 -17.59
CA SER A 128 18.92 17.13 -18.95
C SER A 128 18.62 18.49 -19.61
N TYR A 129 17.41 19.04 -19.38
CA TYR A 129 17.05 20.38 -19.85
C TYR A 129 17.91 21.46 -19.19
N LEU A 130 18.10 21.41 -17.87
CA LEU A 130 18.94 22.37 -17.15
C LEU A 130 20.40 22.32 -17.62
N ARG A 131 20.95 21.12 -17.83
CA ARG A 131 22.31 20.96 -18.37
C ARG A 131 22.44 21.55 -19.78
N ARG A 132 21.43 21.34 -20.63
CA ARG A 132 21.43 21.89 -22.00
C ARG A 132 21.32 23.42 -21.99
N ARG A 133 20.49 23.99 -21.10
CA ARG A 133 20.38 25.44 -20.92
C ARG A 133 21.70 26.06 -20.47
N LEU A 134 22.36 25.45 -19.48
CA LEU A 134 23.67 25.91 -19.01
C LEU A 134 24.72 25.90 -20.12
N HIS A 135 24.68 24.91 -21.03
CA HIS A 135 25.57 24.89 -22.20
C HIS A 135 25.32 26.08 -23.14
N TYR A 136 24.06 26.42 -23.44
CA TYR A 136 23.75 27.61 -24.25
C TYR A 136 24.18 28.91 -23.57
N ASP A 137 23.96 29.04 -22.26
CA ASP A 137 24.34 30.24 -21.49
C ASP A 137 25.88 30.41 -21.38
N THR A 138 26.66 29.33 -21.51
CA THR A 138 28.14 29.40 -21.53
C THR A 138 28.75 29.64 -22.91
N ASP A 139 28.01 29.34 -23.98
CA ASP A 139 28.45 29.61 -25.36
C ASP A 139 28.15 31.07 -25.78
N ASP A 140 27.31 31.78 -25.02
CA ASP A 140 26.98 33.21 -25.15
C ASP A 140 27.87 34.11 -24.24
N GLU A 141 29.17 33.82 -24.09
CA GLU A 141 30.10 34.90 -23.71
C GLU A 141 30.17 35.90 -24.87
N PRO A 142 29.96 37.21 -24.62
CA PRO A 142 29.75 38.17 -25.69
C PRO A 142 31.05 38.36 -26.46
N ASN A 143 31.07 37.89 -27.70
CA ASN A 143 31.89 38.52 -28.72
C ASN A 143 31.45 39.98 -28.79
N GLU A 144 32.32 40.90 -28.38
CA GLU A 144 32.07 42.34 -28.34
C GLU A 144 31.42 42.81 -29.66
N GLY A 145 30.10 43.05 -29.64
CA GLY A 145 29.42 43.61 -30.79
C GLY A 145 28.00 43.11 -31.01
N SER A 146 27.12 43.15 -30.02
CA SER A 146 25.66 43.21 -30.22
C SER A 146 24.98 43.66 -28.94
N ALA A 147 25.19 44.93 -28.57
CA ALA A 147 24.37 45.60 -27.57
C ALA A 147 23.06 46.05 -28.21
N GLU A 148 22.04 45.19 -28.17
CA GLU A 148 20.62 45.56 -28.17
C GLU A 148 19.78 44.30 -27.93
N TYR A 149 18.67 44.42 -27.20
CA TYR A 149 17.78 43.36 -26.69
C TYR A 149 18.12 42.77 -25.31
N ALA A 150 18.18 43.65 -24.31
CA ALA A 150 17.87 43.28 -22.94
C ALA A 150 16.68 44.10 -22.44
N ILE A 151 15.44 43.75 -22.82
CA ILE A 151 14.25 44.15 -22.05
C ILE A 151 13.18 43.06 -22.14
N ILE A 152 12.60 42.77 -20.98
CA ILE A 152 11.32 42.10 -20.70
C ILE A 152 11.38 40.57 -20.66
N THR A 153 11.66 40.01 -19.47
CA THR A 153 10.64 39.30 -18.69
C THR A 153 11.07 39.25 -17.23
N ASP A 154 10.78 40.32 -16.50
CA ASP A 154 10.75 40.28 -15.04
C ASP A 154 9.40 40.86 -14.62
N ARG A 155 8.42 39.97 -14.58
CA ARG A 155 7.07 40.07 -14.00
C ARG A 155 6.26 38.91 -14.53
N LEU A 156 6.01 37.93 -13.68
CA LEU A 156 4.67 37.55 -13.28
C LEU A 156 4.81 36.65 -12.05
N TYR A 157 4.34 37.22 -10.94
CA TYR A 157 4.00 36.54 -9.69
C TYR A 157 2.89 35.52 -9.94
#